data_AF-A0A1A8R6G2-F1
#
_entry.id   AF-A0A1A8R6G2-F1
#
_cell.length_a   1.000
_cell.length_b   1.000
_cell.length_c   1.000
_cell.angle_alpha   90.00
_cell.angle_beta   90.00
_cell.angle_gamma   90.00
#
_symmetry.space_group_name_H-M   'P 1'
#
loop_
_entity.id
_entity.type
_entity.pdbx_description
1 polymer ?
#
loop_
_entity_poly.entity_id
_entity_poly.type
_entity_poly.pdbx_seq_one_letter_code
_entity_poly.pdbx_strand_id
1 'polypeptide(L)'
;KTTDRLMGLFEPKDMKFEVFRNISRDPSIVEMTEKAIQILRKNPKGYFLFVEGGRIDHGHHDGIAKLALTEAVMFDHAVQRAARLTRESDTLTVVTADHSHVFTFGGNTPRGNPIFGLAPKNADDEMPFTSILYANGPGYVHINGTRGNITMVDYYDEEYMQQAAVPLDAETHGGEDVTIYAKGPMAHLFHGVKEQNYVAHVMAYAACLEPYRNCPPLPHSHSSSSCVNTHSGFLIIMFGLLCFLR
;
A
#
# COMPACT_ATOMS: atom_id res chain seq x y z
N LYS A 1 -28.95 5.69 -6.22
CA LYS A 1 -28.32 6.87 -5.56
C LYS A 1 -27.81 7.82 -6.64
N THR A 2 -28.03 9.14 -6.52
CA THR A 2 -27.89 10.18 -7.58
C THR A 2 -26.61 11.03 -7.51
N THR A 3 -25.67 10.74 -6.61
CA THR A 3 -24.48 11.58 -6.37
C THR A 3 -23.43 11.45 -7.48
N ASP A 4 -23.15 12.52 -8.23
CA ASP A 4 -22.17 12.49 -9.33
C ASP A 4 -20.76 12.96 -8.96
N ARG A 5 -20.62 13.77 -7.91
CA ARG A 5 -19.33 14.20 -7.34
C ARG A 5 -19.40 14.08 -5.83
N LEU A 6 -18.30 13.68 -5.21
CA LEU A 6 -18.20 13.49 -3.77
C LEU A 6 -16.83 13.98 -3.28
N MET A 7 -16.85 14.75 -2.20
CA MET A 7 -15.68 15.04 -1.38
C MET A 7 -15.98 14.52 0.03
N GLY A 8 -15.12 13.66 0.56
CA GLY A 8 -15.20 13.13 1.92
C GLY A 8 -13.90 13.43 2.65
N LEU A 9 -13.97 14.25 3.70
CA LEU A 9 -12.86 14.57 4.57
C LEU A 9 -13.25 14.07 5.98
N PHE A 10 -12.62 12.99 6.43
CA PHE A 10 -13.09 12.25 7.60
C PHE A 10 -12.36 12.63 8.89
N GLU A 11 -11.18 13.23 8.80
CA GLU A 11 -10.39 13.73 9.93
C GLU A 11 -9.77 15.11 9.58
N PRO A 12 -9.36 15.93 10.58
CA PRO A 12 -8.74 17.23 10.32
C PRO A 12 -7.39 17.18 9.57
N LYS A 13 -6.68 16.05 9.68
CA LYS A 13 -5.40 15.77 9.01
C LYS A 13 -5.44 14.35 8.44
N ASP A 14 -4.55 13.47 8.92
CA ASP A 14 -4.50 12.07 8.51
C ASP A 14 -5.64 11.30 9.18
N MET A 15 -6.19 10.30 8.49
CA MET A 15 -7.14 9.38 9.12
C MET A 15 -6.45 8.58 10.23
N LYS A 16 -7.22 8.05 11.18
CA LYS A 16 -6.65 7.16 12.21
C LYS A 16 -6.12 5.87 11.57
N PHE A 17 -5.10 5.27 12.18
CA PHE A 17 -4.71 3.90 11.87
C PHE A 17 -5.92 2.98 12.03
N GLU A 18 -6.01 1.91 11.24
CA GLU A 18 -7.13 0.98 11.24
C GLU A 18 -7.39 0.42 12.64
N VAL A 19 -6.34 0.07 13.39
CA VAL A 19 -6.46 -0.44 14.76
C VAL A 19 -7.19 0.53 15.70
N PHE A 20 -7.12 1.84 15.42
CA PHE A 20 -7.75 2.91 16.20
C PHE A 20 -8.95 3.57 15.49
N ARG A 21 -9.41 3.02 14.36
CA ARG A 21 -10.48 3.60 13.54
C ARG A 21 -11.81 3.55 14.29
N ASN A 22 -12.55 4.66 14.30
CA ASN A 22 -13.92 4.64 14.81
C ASN A 22 -14.86 4.10 13.73
N ILE A 23 -15.20 2.82 13.80
CA ILE A 23 -16.03 2.14 12.77
C ILE A 23 -17.41 2.76 12.54
N SER A 24 -17.91 3.59 13.47
CA SER A 24 -19.20 4.27 13.32
C SER A 24 -19.11 5.63 12.63
N ARG A 25 -17.91 6.20 12.52
CA ARG A 25 -17.66 7.56 11.99
C ARG A 25 -16.76 7.56 10.78
N ASP A 26 -15.74 6.70 10.78
CA ASP A 26 -14.63 6.72 9.83
C ASP A 26 -14.72 5.51 8.90
N PRO A 27 -14.84 5.71 7.57
CA PRO A 27 -14.79 4.60 6.63
C PRO A 27 -13.38 4.02 6.56
N SER A 28 -13.28 2.70 6.42
CA SER A 28 -12.03 2.03 6.05
C SER A 28 -11.62 2.40 4.62
N ILE A 29 -10.34 2.21 4.29
CA ILE A 29 -9.84 2.33 2.90
C ILE A 29 -10.60 1.41 1.92
N VAL A 30 -11.08 0.26 2.40
CA VAL A 30 -11.91 -0.68 1.64
C VAL A 30 -13.26 -0.05 1.26
N GLU A 31 -13.94 0.57 2.22
CA GLU A 31 -15.23 1.24 2.03
C GLU A 31 -15.08 2.50 1.16
N MET A 32 -14.01 3.27 1.36
CA MET A 32 -13.70 4.43 0.53
C MET A 32 -13.45 4.03 -0.93
N THR A 33 -12.64 2.98 -1.15
CA THR A 33 -12.35 2.43 -2.49
C THR A 33 -13.63 1.96 -3.17
N GLU A 34 -14.45 1.18 -2.48
CA GLU A 34 -15.74 0.74 -3.00
C GLU A 34 -16.63 1.91 -3.40
N LYS A 35 -16.72 2.93 -2.52
CA LYS A 35 -17.54 4.10 -2.75
C LYS A 35 -17.07 4.91 -3.96
N ALA A 36 -15.76 5.09 -4.10
CA ALA A 36 -15.15 5.77 -5.24
C ALA A 36 -15.49 5.03 -6.55
N ILE A 37 -15.30 3.71 -6.61
CA ILE A 37 -15.62 2.91 -7.80
C ILE A 37 -17.13 2.96 -8.10
N GLN A 38 -18.01 2.94 -7.10
CA GLN A 38 -19.46 3.06 -7.31
C GLN A 38 -19.87 4.39 -7.97
N ILE A 39 -19.17 5.48 -7.66
CA ILE A 39 -19.43 6.80 -8.25
C ILE A 39 -18.79 6.90 -9.64
N LEU A 40 -17.50 6.56 -9.75
CA LEU A 40 -16.71 6.71 -10.96
C LEU A 40 -17.18 5.80 -12.11
N ARG A 41 -17.65 4.58 -11.82
CA ARG A 41 -18.14 3.63 -12.85
C ARG A 41 -19.35 4.13 -13.65
N LYS A 42 -20.00 5.23 -13.21
CA LYS A 42 -21.12 5.83 -13.94
C LYS A 42 -20.67 6.55 -15.21
N ASN A 43 -19.38 6.87 -15.35
CA ASN A 43 -18.84 7.47 -16.56
C ASN A 43 -18.59 6.38 -17.63
N PRO A 44 -19.31 6.38 -18.77
CA PRO A 44 -19.11 5.39 -19.82
C PRO A 44 -17.75 5.53 -20.53
N LYS A 45 -17.06 6.67 -20.38
CA LYS A 45 -15.69 6.86 -20.91
C LYS A 45 -14.61 6.23 -20.03
N GLY A 46 -14.99 5.70 -18.88
CA GLY A 46 -14.07 5.12 -17.90
C GLY A 46 -13.60 6.11 -16.84
N TYR A 47 -12.64 5.71 -16.02
CA TYR A 47 -12.11 6.51 -14.92
C TYR A 47 -10.67 6.14 -14.59
N PHE A 48 -9.98 7.10 -13.99
CA PHE A 48 -8.76 6.88 -13.23
C PHE A 48 -9.11 6.94 -11.75
N LEU A 49 -8.58 6.00 -10.96
CA LEU A 49 -8.69 5.99 -9.52
C LEU A 49 -7.30 5.80 -8.91
N PHE A 50 -6.94 6.67 -7.99
CA PHE A 50 -5.79 6.49 -7.11
C PHE A 50 -6.27 6.12 -5.71
N VAL A 51 -5.71 5.06 -5.14
CA VAL A 51 -5.98 4.61 -3.78
C VAL A 51 -4.66 4.47 -3.06
N GLU A 52 -4.56 5.05 -1.87
CA GLU A 52 -3.31 5.11 -1.14
C GLU A 52 -3.38 4.45 0.23
N GLY A 53 -2.45 3.52 0.50
CA GLY A 53 -2.20 2.97 1.83
C GLY A 53 -1.26 3.86 2.66
N GLY A 54 -1.50 5.18 2.69
CA GLY A 54 -0.51 6.17 3.12
C GLY A 54 -0.08 6.10 4.60
N ARG A 55 -0.78 5.34 5.45
CA ARG A 55 -0.37 5.16 6.87
C ARG A 55 0.53 3.96 7.10
N ILE A 56 0.81 3.15 6.09
CA ILE A 56 1.87 2.13 6.16
C ILE A 56 3.21 2.84 6.48
N ASP A 57 3.50 3.90 5.73
CA ASP A 57 4.67 4.77 5.90
C ASP A 57 4.75 5.37 7.31
N HIS A 58 3.67 6.00 7.78
CA HIS A 58 3.61 6.55 9.14
C HIS A 58 3.88 5.51 10.23
N GLY A 59 3.36 4.28 10.09
CA GLY A 59 3.65 3.20 11.05
C GLY A 59 5.12 2.80 11.07
N HIS A 60 5.80 2.84 9.92
CA HIS A 60 7.25 2.60 9.85
C HIS A 60 8.04 3.75 10.45
N HIS A 61 7.70 5.01 10.14
CA HIS A 61 8.32 6.19 10.75
C HIS A 61 8.24 6.18 12.28
N ASP A 62 7.10 5.78 12.84
CA ASP A 62 6.90 5.62 14.29
C ASP A 62 7.72 4.46 14.88
N GLY A 63 8.36 3.63 14.05
CA GLY A 63 9.06 2.41 14.46
C GLY A 63 8.12 1.31 14.95
N ILE A 64 6.82 1.39 14.62
CA ILE A 64 5.76 0.49 15.11
C ILE A 64 5.25 -0.36 13.95
N ALA A 65 5.91 -1.49 13.71
CA ALA A 65 5.57 -2.41 12.63
C ALA A 65 4.15 -2.98 12.74
N LYS A 66 3.56 -3.03 13.94
CA LYS A 66 2.17 -3.45 14.13
C LYS A 66 1.20 -2.52 13.39
N LEU A 67 1.43 -1.21 13.44
CA LEU A 67 0.64 -0.22 12.72
C LEU A 67 0.89 -0.34 11.21
N ALA A 68 2.16 -0.34 10.80
CA ALA A 68 2.54 -0.43 9.38
C ALA A 68 1.96 -1.67 8.68
N LEU A 69 2.13 -2.86 9.28
CA LEU A 69 1.67 -4.11 8.69
C LEU A 69 0.14 -4.27 8.73
N THR A 70 -0.53 -3.68 9.73
CA THR A 70 -2.02 -3.71 9.76
C THR A 70 -2.60 -2.79 8.69
N GLU A 71 -2.01 -1.61 8.47
CA GLU A 71 -2.37 -0.75 7.34
C GLU A 71 -2.12 -1.44 6.00
N ALA A 72 -1.02 -2.19 5.87
CA ALA A 72 -0.72 -2.94 4.66
C ALA A 72 -1.76 -4.03 4.38
N VAL A 73 -2.27 -4.71 5.42
CA VAL A 73 -3.38 -5.66 5.30
C VAL A 73 -4.65 -4.96 4.80
N MET A 74 -4.96 -3.78 5.32
CA MET A 74 -6.14 -3.03 4.87
C MET A 74 -6.02 -2.50 3.44
N PHE A 75 -4.82 -2.10 3.05
CA PHE A 75 -4.52 -1.75 1.66
C PHE A 75 -4.70 -2.95 0.72
N ASP A 76 -4.19 -4.13 1.07
CA ASP A 76 -4.43 -5.37 0.31
C ASP A 76 -5.93 -5.71 0.21
N HIS A 77 -6.68 -5.56 1.30
CA HIS A 77 -8.14 -5.71 1.27
C HIS A 77 -8.82 -4.72 0.32
N ALA A 78 -8.32 -3.49 0.20
CA ALA A 78 -8.82 -2.51 -0.76
C ALA A 78 -8.50 -2.91 -2.21
N VAL A 79 -7.30 -3.42 -2.48
CA VAL A 79 -6.92 -4.02 -3.77
C VAL A 79 -7.88 -5.16 -4.13
N GLN A 80 -8.10 -6.09 -3.19
CA GLN A 80 -9.04 -7.20 -3.36
C GLN A 80 -10.47 -6.69 -3.61
N ARG A 81 -10.90 -5.65 -2.89
CA ARG A 81 -12.23 -5.07 -3.07
C ARG A 81 -12.41 -4.45 -4.45
N ALA A 82 -11.41 -3.71 -4.93
CA ALA A 82 -11.43 -3.17 -6.30
C ALA A 82 -11.46 -4.28 -7.34
N ALA A 83 -10.66 -5.33 -7.19
CA ALA A 83 -10.66 -6.48 -8.10
C ALA A 83 -12.02 -7.19 -8.20
N ARG A 84 -12.82 -7.18 -7.13
CA ARG A 84 -14.21 -7.71 -7.14
C ARG A 84 -15.22 -6.76 -7.80
N LEU A 85 -14.88 -5.48 -7.91
CA LEU A 85 -15.78 -4.43 -8.39
C LEU A 85 -15.48 -3.98 -9.82
N THR A 86 -14.37 -4.43 -10.41
CA THR A 86 -13.96 -4.13 -11.78
C THR A 86 -13.76 -5.40 -12.60
N ARG A 87 -13.63 -5.25 -13.93
CA ARG A 87 -13.37 -6.36 -14.84
C ARG A 87 -11.94 -6.25 -15.34
N GLU A 88 -11.16 -7.30 -15.14
CA GLU A 88 -9.78 -7.35 -15.66
C GLU A 88 -9.69 -7.15 -17.18
N SER A 89 -10.75 -7.47 -17.93
CA SER A 89 -10.80 -7.27 -19.38
C SER A 89 -10.77 -5.80 -19.83
N ASP A 90 -11.16 -4.86 -18.96
CA ASP A 90 -11.26 -3.43 -19.26
C ASP A 90 -10.55 -2.52 -18.23
N THR A 91 -9.95 -3.11 -17.21
CA THR A 91 -9.33 -2.39 -16.09
C THR A 91 -7.86 -2.78 -15.94
N LEU A 92 -6.95 -1.82 -16.12
CA LEU A 92 -5.56 -1.96 -15.69
C LEU A 92 -5.46 -1.59 -14.21
N THR A 93 -5.12 -2.56 -13.37
CA THR A 93 -4.78 -2.36 -11.95
C THR A 93 -3.27 -2.45 -11.77
N VAL A 94 -2.67 -1.45 -11.15
CA VAL A 94 -1.26 -1.42 -10.77
C VAL A 94 -1.15 -1.22 -9.26
N VAL A 95 -0.33 -2.03 -8.59
CA VAL A 95 0.03 -1.91 -7.16
C VAL A 95 1.53 -1.69 -7.06
N THR A 96 1.95 -0.63 -6.39
CA THR A 96 3.37 -0.29 -6.17
C THR A 96 3.55 0.44 -4.85
N ALA A 97 4.80 0.64 -4.43
CA ALA A 97 5.17 1.65 -3.44
C ALA A 97 5.89 2.84 -4.11
N ASP A 98 5.94 3.97 -3.42
CA ASP A 98 6.77 5.14 -3.73
C ASP A 98 8.22 4.94 -3.29
N HIS A 99 8.44 4.34 -2.13
CA HIS A 99 9.73 3.95 -1.59
C HIS A 99 9.56 2.82 -0.57
N SER A 100 10.68 2.36 0.01
CA SER A 100 10.69 1.37 1.09
C SER A 100 10.99 2.04 2.44
N HIS A 101 11.35 1.24 3.43
CA HIS A 101 11.79 1.62 4.78
C HIS A 101 13.02 0.81 5.19
N VAL A 102 13.76 1.26 6.21
CA VAL A 102 14.85 0.47 6.80
C VAL A 102 14.34 -0.62 7.75
N PHE A 103 13.20 -1.20 7.38
CA PHE A 103 12.51 -2.31 8.02
C PHE A 103 13.16 -3.64 7.62
N THR A 104 13.38 -4.52 8.58
CA THR A 104 13.91 -5.87 8.32
C THR A 104 13.12 -6.92 9.09
N PHE A 105 12.97 -8.10 8.49
CA PHE A 105 12.47 -9.30 9.16
C PHE A 105 13.53 -10.39 9.10
N GLY A 106 13.82 -11.04 10.23
CA GLY A 106 14.93 -11.99 10.33
C GLY A 106 14.82 -12.93 11.52
N GLY A 107 15.98 -13.33 12.04
CA GLY A 107 16.07 -14.13 13.26
C GLY A 107 15.83 -15.64 13.10
N ASN A 108 15.69 -16.18 11.87
CA ASN A 108 15.46 -17.62 11.63
C ASN A 108 14.23 -18.18 12.38
N THR A 109 13.14 -17.42 12.42
CA THR A 109 11.90 -17.85 13.09
C THR A 109 11.25 -19.06 12.38
N PRO A 110 10.72 -20.04 13.13
CA PRO A 110 10.06 -21.19 12.52
C PRO A 110 8.75 -20.81 11.83
N ARG A 111 8.31 -21.64 10.87
CA ARG A 111 7.01 -21.47 10.20
C ARG A 111 5.89 -21.41 11.23
N GLY A 112 5.03 -20.39 11.11
CA GLY A 112 3.90 -20.17 12.02
C GLY A 112 4.21 -19.31 13.24
N ASN A 113 5.48 -18.91 13.43
CA ASN A 113 5.81 -17.88 14.42
C ASN A 113 5.10 -16.57 14.09
N PRO A 114 4.49 -15.87 15.07
CA PRO A 114 3.94 -14.54 14.85
C PRO A 114 5.03 -13.59 14.33
N ILE A 115 4.69 -12.74 13.35
CA ILE A 115 5.66 -11.81 12.74
C ILE A 115 6.23 -10.80 13.75
N PHE A 116 5.43 -10.43 14.75
CA PHE A 116 5.82 -9.55 15.87
C PHE A 116 6.58 -10.29 16.98
N GLY A 117 6.72 -11.61 16.87
CA GLY A 117 7.31 -12.45 17.89
C GLY A 117 8.83 -12.34 17.97
N LEU A 118 9.39 -13.03 18.97
CA LEU A 118 10.83 -13.13 19.18
C LEU A 118 11.49 -14.08 18.18
N ALA A 119 12.77 -13.84 17.91
CA ALA A 119 13.66 -14.84 17.37
C ALA A 119 13.81 -16.03 18.36
N PRO A 120 14.02 -17.27 17.88
CA PRO A 120 14.07 -18.47 18.72
C PRO A 120 15.33 -18.57 19.59
N LYS A 121 16.37 -17.78 19.31
CA LYS A 121 17.61 -17.74 20.08
C LYS A 121 17.82 -16.33 20.62
N ASN A 122 18.41 -16.23 21.80
CA ASN A 122 18.92 -14.96 22.31
C ASN A 122 20.08 -14.45 21.44
N ALA A 123 20.29 -13.15 21.45
CA ALA A 123 21.45 -12.53 20.84
C ALA A 123 22.73 -12.78 21.68
N ASP A 124 23.88 -12.30 21.20
CA ASP A 124 25.18 -12.48 21.87
C ASP A 124 25.25 -11.84 23.26
N ASP A 125 24.36 -10.90 23.57
CA ASP A 125 24.17 -10.29 24.89
C ASP A 125 23.27 -11.10 25.83
N GLU A 126 22.95 -12.35 25.46
CA GLU A 126 22.07 -13.28 26.17
C GLU A 126 20.63 -12.78 26.35
N MET A 127 20.22 -11.69 25.68
CA MET A 127 18.87 -11.14 25.76
C MET A 127 18.05 -11.48 24.50
N PRO A 128 16.71 -11.59 24.61
CA PRO A 128 15.85 -11.84 23.46
C PRO A 128 15.82 -10.63 22.51
N PHE A 129 15.45 -10.86 21.25
CA PHE A 129 15.19 -9.82 20.25
C PHE A 129 14.02 -10.23 19.34
N THR A 130 13.33 -9.25 18.77
CA THR A 130 12.20 -9.48 17.87
C THR A 130 12.64 -9.92 16.47
N SER A 131 11.78 -10.66 15.77
CA SER A 131 12.01 -11.01 14.37
C SER A 131 12.11 -9.76 13.48
N ILE A 132 11.27 -8.76 13.78
CA ILE A 132 11.30 -7.45 13.12
C ILE A 132 12.29 -6.52 13.85
N LEU A 133 13.09 -5.79 13.08
CA LEU A 133 13.96 -4.72 13.54
C LEU A 133 14.00 -3.59 12.51
N TYR A 134 14.39 -2.38 12.95
CA TYR A 134 14.72 -1.27 12.07
C TYR A 134 16.20 -0.93 12.14
N ALA A 135 16.78 -0.37 11.06
CA ALA A 135 18.16 0.11 11.12
C ALA A 135 18.28 1.40 11.95
N ASN A 136 17.28 2.27 11.90
CA ASN A 136 17.22 3.51 12.68
C ASN A 136 15.78 3.81 13.11
N GLY A 137 15.58 4.80 13.98
CA GLY A 137 14.24 5.23 14.40
C GLY A 137 14.06 5.32 15.92
N PRO A 138 12.82 5.60 16.36
CA PRO A 138 12.52 5.95 17.75
C PRO A 138 12.59 4.76 18.71
N GLY A 139 12.55 3.52 18.19
CA GLY A 139 12.67 2.30 19.00
C GLY A 139 14.08 2.01 19.52
N TYR A 140 15.08 2.85 19.27
CA TYR A 140 16.39 2.71 19.89
C TYR A 140 16.29 2.91 21.41
N VAL A 141 16.61 1.87 22.18
CA VAL A 141 16.61 1.92 23.66
C VAL A 141 17.92 1.39 24.20
N HIS A 142 18.60 2.23 24.99
CA HIS A 142 19.86 1.91 25.64
C HIS A 142 19.78 2.23 27.13
N ILE A 143 20.02 1.24 27.99
CA ILE A 143 19.90 1.33 29.44
C ILE A 143 21.25 0.94 30.05
N ASN A 144 21.86 1.86 30.80
CA ASN A 144 23.12 1.63 31.51
C ASN A 144 24.27 1.06 30.64
N GLY A 145 24.41 1.53 29.39
CA GLY A 145 25.47 1.05 28.50
C GLY A 145 25.14 -0.27 27.77
N THR A 146 23.91 -0.77 27.90
CA THR A 146 23.45 -2.02 27.27
C THR A 146 22.13 -1.83 26.52
N ARG A 147 21.86 -2.72 25.57
CA ARG A 147 20.57 -2.78 24.87
C ARG A 147 19.43 -3.01 25.87
N GLY A 148 18.28 -2.38 25.64
CA GLY A 148 17.08 -2.63 26.45
C GLY A 148 16.66 -4.11 26.43
N ASN A 149 16.48 -4.72 27.60
CA ASN A 149 16.00 -6.10 27.71
C ASN A 149 14.48 -6.15 27.54
N ILE A 150 13.99 -6.85 26.53
CA ILE A 150 12.56 -6.95 26.20
C ILE A 150 11.86 -8.18 26.81
N THR A 151 12.51 -8.90 27.73
CA THR A 151 11.93 -10.12 28.35
C THR A 151 10.61 -9.86 29.07
N MET A 152 10.45 -8.69 29.69
CA MET A 152 9.23 -8.28 30.41
C MET A 152 8.41 -7.23 29.64
N VAL A 153 8.75 -6.98 28.37
CA VAL A 153 8.03 -6.02 27.53
C VAL A 153 6.94 -6.77 26.77
N ASP A 154 5.73 -6.19 26.72
CA ASP A 154 4.68 -6.68 25.83
C ASP A 154 4.97 -6.20 24.40
N TYR A 155 5.68 -7.02 23.64
CA TYR A 155 6.00 -6.74 22.25
C TYR A 155 4.83 -7.03 21.27
N TYR A 156 3.67 -7.47 21.78
CA TYR A 156 2.42 -7.56 21.01
C TYR A 156 1.55 -6.31 21.13
N ASP A 157 1.91 -5.38 22.02
CA ASP A 157 1.23 -4.11 22.18
C ASP A 157 1.14 -3.35 20.84
N GLU A 158 0.01 -2.66 20.64
CA GLU A 158 -0.28 -1.96 19.37
C GLU A 158 0.68 -0.80 19.11
N GLU A 159 1.32 -0.29 20.15
CA GLU A 159 2.28 0.82 20.12
C GLU A 159 3.73 0.36 20.39
N TYR A 160 4.00 -0.95 20.38
CA TYR A 160 5.37 -1.45 20.58
C TYR A 160 6.31 -1.03 19.43
N MET A 161 7.27 -0.18 19.77
CA MET A 161 8.36 0.23 18.89
C MET A 161 9.43 -0.86 18.84
N GLN A 162 9.69 -1.42 17.64
CA GLN A 162 10.77 -2.40 17.47
C GLN A 162 12.13 -1.73 17.65
N GLN A 163 13.09 -2.50 18.17
CA GLN A 163 14.43 -2.00 18.40
C GLN A 163 15.09 -1.51 17.11
N ALA A 164 15.83 -0.40 17.22
CA ALA A 164 16.59 0.21 16.15
C ALA A 164 18.09 0.32 16.50
N ALA A 165 18.96 0.44 15.49
CA ALA A 165 20.41 0.56 15.71
C ALA A 165 20.89 2.02 15.86
N VAL A 166 20.25 2.98 15.18
CA VAL A 166 20.56 4.42 15.28
C VAL A 166 19.35 5.20 15.80
N PRO A 167 19.47 5.99 16.88
CA PRO A 167 18.35 6.75 17.43
C PRO A 167 17.96 7.91 16.50
N LEU A 168 16.69 7.98 16.15
CA LEU A 168 16.06 9.11 15.46
C LEU A 168 14.65 9.31 15.99
N ASP A 169 14.11 10.52 15.88
CA ASP A 169 12.71 10.80 16.28
C ASP A 169 11.70 10.14 15.32
N ALA A 170 12.12 9.86 14.08
CA ALA A 170 11.38 9.10 13.09
C ALA A 170 12.35 8.20 12.31
N GLU A 171 11.93 6.98 12.03
CA GLU A 171 12.66 6.07 11.14
C GLU A 171 12.76 6.65 9.72
N THR A 172 13.77 6.25 8.94
CA THR A 172 13.99 6.77 7.58
C THR A 172 13.49 5.83 6.48
N HIS A 173 13.07 6.39 5.34
CA HIS A 173 12.80 5.60 4.13
C HIS A 173 14.01 4.75 3.70
N GLY A 174 13.70 3.63 3.04
CA GLY A 174 14.63 2.74 2.35
C GLY A 174 14.77 3.15 0.88
N GLY A 175 15.98 3.07 0.35
CA GLY A 175 16.33 3.48 -1.02
C GLY A 175 16.47 2.32 -2.00
N GLU A 176 16.11 1.10 -1.61
CA GLU A 176 16.10 -0.06 -2.49
C GLU A 176 14.88 -0.09 -3.41
N ASP A 177 14.99 -0.85 -4.50
CA ASP A 177 13.91 -1.04 -5.46
C ASP A 177 12.64 -1.60 -4.79
N VAL A 178 11.49 -1.07 -5.19
CA VAL A 178 10.17 -1.55 -4.77
C VAL A 178 9.47 -2.34 -5.87
N THR A 179 8.55 -3.21 -5.49
CA THR A 179 7.83 -4.07 -6.43
C THR A 179 6.69 -3.35 -7.14
N ILE A 180 6.50 -3.66 -8.43
CA ILE A 180 5.30 -3.29 -9.19
C ILE A 180 4.53 -4.58 -9.54
N TYR A 181 3.27 -4.65 -9.12
CA TYR A 181 2.32 -5.68 -9.55
C TYR A 181 1.33 -5.06 -10.53
N ALA A 182 1.02 -5.76 -11.62
CA ALA A 182 0.07 -5.27 -12.61
C ALA A 182 -0.85 -6.39 -13.13
N LYS A 183 -2.10 -6.02 -13.41
CA LYS A 183 -3.12 -6.93 -13.92
C LYS A 183 -4.09 -6.18 -14.85
N GLY A 184 -4.52 -6.82 -15.95
CA GLY A 184 -5.41 -6.21 -16.95
C GLY A 184 -4.73 -5.78 -18.25
N PRO A 185 -5.35 -4.91 -19.06
CA PRO A 185 -4.85 -4.56 -20.38
C PRO A 185 -3.47 -3.90 -20.31
N MET A 186 -2.56 -4.34 -21.17
CA MET A 186 -1.15 -3.91 -21.21
C MET A 186 -0.32 -4.21 -19.95
N ALA A 187 -0.83 -4.97 -18.97
CA ALA A 187 -0.07 -5.31 -17.75
C ALA A 187 1.26 -6.04 -18.03
N HIS A 188 1.36 -6.77 -19.16
CA HIS A 188 2.57 -7.45 -19.59
C HIS A 188 3.76 -6.51 -19.89
N LEU A 189 3.54 -5.20 -19.99
CA LEU A 189 4.60 -4.19 -20.14
C LEU A 189 5.36 -3.96 -18.82
N PHE A 190 4.77 -4.31 -17.67
CA PHE A 190 5.46 -4.31 -16.39
C PHE A 190 6.31 -5.58 -16.26
N HIS A 191 7.59 -5.48 -16.63
CA HIS A 191 8.54 -6.61 -16.58
C HIS A 191 9.96 -6.11 -16.27
N GLY A 192 10.79 -6.93 -15.63
CA GLY A 192 12.18 -6.60 -15.33
C GLY A 192 12.32 -5.43 -14.34
N VAL A 193 13.40 -4.66 -14.46
CA VAL A 193 13.69 -3.47 -13.63
C VAL A 193 13.37 -2.22 -14.45
N LYS A 194 12.69 -1.25 -13.84
CA LYS A 194 12.21 -0.02 -14.48
C LYS A 194 12.43 1.17 -13.56
N GLU A 195 12.65 2.33 -14.17
CA GLU A 195 12.55 3.62 -13.48
C GLU A 195 11.12 3.86 -12.98
N GLN A 196 10.94 4.49 -11.83
CA GLN A 196 9.61 4.65 -11.22
C GLN A 196 8.64 5.46 -12.10
N ASN A 197 9.13 6.47 -12.84
CA ASN A 197 8.29 7.27 -13.75
C ASN A 197 7.67 6.41 -14.88
N TYR A 198 8.23 5.22 -15.17
CA TYR A 198 7.70 4.26 -16.12
C TYR A 198 6.25 3.86 -15.81
N VAL A 199 5.86 3.80 -14.53
CA VAL A 199 4.50 3.44 -14.10
C VAL A 199 3.46 4.36 -14.74
N ALA A 200 3.69 5.68 -14.66
CA ALA A 200 2.81 6.67 -15.26
C ALA A 200 2.73 6.53 -16.79
N HIS A 201 3.86 6.27 -17.44
CA HIS A 201 3.93 6.10 -18.89
C HIS A 201 3.14 4.87 -19.37
N VAL A 202 3.27 3.72 -18.70
CA VAL A 202 2.52 2.51 -19.08
C VAL A 202 1.03 2.69 -18.86
N MET A 203 0.63 3.33 -17.77
CA MET A 203 -0.79 3.61 -17.51
C MET A 203 -1.37 4.55 -18.56
N ALA A 204 -0.66 5.64 -18.90
CA ALA A 204 -1.08 6.55 -19.97
C ALA A 204 -1.17 5.83 -21.32
N TYR A 205 -0.20 4.97 -21.63
CA TYR A 205 -0.18 4.16 -22.85
C TYR A 205 -1.37 3.19 -22.93
N ALA A 206 -1.65 2.47 -21.84
CA ALA A 206 -2.73 1.50 -21.77
C ALA A 206 -4.12 2.13 -21.98
N ALA A 207 -4.28 3.38 -21.52
CA ALA A 207 -5.52 4.15 -21.65
C ALA A 207 -5.55 5.09 -22.86
N CYS A 208 -4.54 5.04 -23.74
CA CYS A 208 -4.44 5.91 -24.91
C CYS A 208 -4.48 7.41 -24.58
N LEU A 209 -4.00 7.76 -23.38
CA LEU A 209 -3.88 9.13 -22.93
C LEU A 209 -2.62 9.76 -23.52
N GLU A 210 -2.59 11.09 -23.60
CA GLU A 210 -1.41 11.82 -24.07
C GLU A 210 -0.15 11.44 -23.24
N PRO A 211 1.02 11.23 -23.88
CA PRO A 211 1.36 11.41 -25.32
C PRO A 211 1.03 10.21 -26.24
N TYR A 212 0.35 9.18 -25.75
CA TYR A 212 0.16 7.88 -26.40
C TYR A 212 -1.18 7.68 -27.11
N ARG A 213 -1.71 8.72 -27.75
CA ARG A 213 -3.04 8.65 -28.41
C ARG A 213 -3.11 7.63 -29.56
N ASN A 214 -1.96 7.26 -30.14
CA ASN A 214 -1.83 6.24 -31.19
C ASN A 214 -1.55 4.84 -30.59
N CYS A 215 -2.31 4.46 -29.55
CA CYS A 215 -2.22 3.16 -28.90
C CYS A 215 -2.81 2.04 -29.78
N PRO A 216 -2.43 0.76 -29.59
CA PRO A 216 -3.09 -0.37 -30.20
C PRO A 216 -4.56 -0.47 -29.76
N PRO A 217 -5.49 -0.90 -30.64
CA PRO A 217 -6.88 -1.10 -30.27
C PRO A 217 -7.00 -2.20 -29.21
N LEU A 218 -7.81 -1.96 -28.17
CA LEU A 218 -8.07 -2.93 -27.11
C LEU A 218 -8.75 -4.18 -27.70
N PRO A 219 -8.34 -5.42 -27.31
CA PRO A 219 -8.83 -6.68 -27.89
C PRO A 219 -10.34 -6.98 -27.75
N HIS A 220 -11.17 -6.06 -27.24
CA HIS A 220 -12.59 -6.28 -27.01
C HIS A 220 -13.52 -5.22 -27.63
N SER A 221 -13.19 -4.72 -28.82
CA SER A 221 -14.18 -4.19 -29.75
C SER A 221 -14.57 -5.24 -30.81
N HIS A 222 -15.00 -6.44 -30.40
CA HIS A 222 -15.74 -7.30 -31.32
C HIS A 222 -17.14 -6.72 -31.47
N SER A 223 -17.31 -5.84 -32.46
CA SER A 223 -18.60 -5.41 -32.96
C SER A 223 -19.29 -6.62 -33.60
N SER A 224 -20.22 -7.25 -32.88
CA SER A 224 -21.36 -7.84 -33.55
C SER A 224 -22.12 -6.68 -34.20
N SER A 225 -22.27 -6.76 -35.51
CA SER A 225 -23.03 -5.85 -36.36
C SER A 225 -24.43 -5.57 -35.81
N SER A 226 -24.57 -4.45 -35.09
CA SER A 226 -25.81 -3.69 -34.93
C SER A 226 -25.47 -2.33 -34.30
N CYS A 227 -26.03 -1.27 -34.88
CA CYS A 227 -25.74 0.12 -34.57
C CYS A 227 -26.07 0.47 -33.11
N VAL A 228 -25.09 0.49 -32.22
CA VAL A 228 -25.09 1.32 -31.01
C VAL A 228 -23.67 1.81 -30.76
N ASN A 229 -23.49 3.13 -30.73
CA ASN A 229 -22.22 3.78 -30.46
C ASN A 229 -21.91 3.67 -28.95
N THR A 230 -21.44 2.52 -28.49
CA THR A 230 -20.94 2.34 -27.12
C THR A 230 -19.43 2.55 -27.10
N HIS A 231 -19.00 3.75 -26.71
CA HIS A 231 -17.63 3.98 -26.26
C HIS A 231 -17.35 3.04 -25.08
N SER A 232 -16.47 2.05 -25.29
CA SER A 232 -15.99 1.19 -24.22
C SER A 232 -14.97 1.98 -23.41
N GLY A 233 -15.35 2.44 -22.23
CA GLY A 233 -14.49 3.21 -21.34
C GLY A 233 -13.38 2.37 -20.75
N PHE A 234 -12.14 2.86 -20.83
CA PHE A 234 -10.98 2.22 -20.23
C PHE A 234 -10.85 2.63 -18.76
N LEU A 235 -10.59 1.67 -17.88
CA LEU A 235 -10.48 1.89 -16.44
C LEU A 235 -9.03 1.73 -16.01
N ILE A 236 -8.52 2.71 -15.25
CA ILE A 236 -7.22 2.60 -14.59
C ILE A 236 -7.44 2.72 -13.08
N ILE A 237 -6.90 1.75 -12.34
CA ILE A 237 -6.78 1.86 -10.88
C ILE A 237 -5.31 1.75 -10.50
N MET A 238 -4.80 2.79 -9.84
CA MET A 238 -3.49 2.81 -9.24
C MET A 238 -3.64 2.69 -7.72
N PHE A 239 -3.02 1.65 -7.19
CA PHE A 239 -2.79 1.49 -5.76
C PHE A 239 -1.33 1.86 -5.49
N GLY A 240 -1.11 2.89 -4.68
CA GLY A 240 0.22 3.34 -4.29
C GLY A 240 0.35 3.48 -2.77
N LEU A 241 1.59 3.50 -2.29
CA LEU A 241 1.97 4.31 -1.13
C LEU A 241 2.59 5.57 -1.75
N LEU A 242 2.20 6.78 -1.33
CA LEU A 242 2.67 8.02 -1.95
C LEU A 242 2.63 9.14 -0.92
N CYS A 243 3.62 9.18 -0.03
CA CYS A 243 3.71 10.23 0.97
C CYS A 243 4.36 11.51 0.40
N PHE A 244 3.65 12.64 0.53
CA PHE A 244 4.28 13.95 0.41
C PHE A 244 5.10 14.19 1.69
N LEU A 245 6.42 14.05 1.57
CA LEU A 245 7.39 14.47 2.59
C LEU A 245 6.98 15.82 3.20
N ARG A 246 6.83 15.86 4.52
CA ARG A 246 6.62 17.10 5.29
C ARG A 246 7.95 17.68 5.74
#